data_AF-A0A6A6MYF9-F1
#
_entry.id   AF-A0A6A6MYF9-F1
#
_cell.length_a   1.000
_cell.length_b   1.000
_cell.length_c   1.000
_cell.angle_alpha   90.00
_cell.angle_beta   90.00
_cell.angle_gamma   90.00
#
_symmetry.space_group_name_H-M   'P 1'
#
loop_
_entity.id
_entity.type
_entity.pdbx_description
1 polymer ?
#
loop_
_entity_poly.entity_id
_entity_poly.type
_entity_poly.pdbx_seq_one_letter_code
_entity_poly.pdbx_strand_id
1 'polypeptide(L)'
;MVDEHDRLLPIANVGRIMKQILPPTAKISKEAKQTMQECATEFISFVTGEASDKCHKENRKTVNGDDICWSLSSLGFDNYTEDRGQEDHGLSVSMQQLSSSAAIDSSQELH
;
A
#
# COMPACT_ATOMS: atom_id res chain seq x y z
N MET A 1 -13.35 -14.48 -11.13
CA MET A 1 -11.88 -14.42 -11.20
C MET A 1 -11.51 -12.97 -11.39
N VAL A 2 -10.97 -12.32 -10.36
CA VAL A 2 -10.39 -10.98 -10.48
C VAL A 2 -9.09 -11.14 -11.25
N ASP A 3 -8.88 -10.35 -12.29
CA ASP A 3 -7.69 -10.45 -13.13
C ASP A 3 -6.44 -10.05 -12.31
N GLU A 4 -5.34 -10.79 -12.45
CA GLU A 4 -4.07 -10.50 -11.78
C GLU A 4 -3.60 -9.07 -12.12
N HIS A 5 -3.85 -8.60 -13.35
CA HIS A 5 -3.52 -7.23 -13.76
C HIS A 5 -4.41 -6.16 -13.10
N ASP A 6 -5.64 -6.48 -12.68
CA ASP A 6 -6.48 -5.52 -11.97
C ASP A 6 -5.92 -5.19 -10.57
N ARG A 7 -5.03 -6.03 -10.02
CA ARG A 7 -4.38 -5.84 -8.72
C ARG A 7 -3.05 -5.11 -8.79
N LEU A 8 -2.50 -4.91 -9.99
CA LEU A 8 -1.20 -4.26 -10.17
C LEU A 8 -1.36 -2.74 -10.25
N LEU A 9 -0.40 -2.01 -9.67
CA LEU A 9 -0.32 -0.56 -9.84
C LEU A 9 -0.07 -0.21 -11.30
N PRO A 10 -0.60 0.90 -11.86
CA PRO A 10 -0.31 1.28 -13.24
C PRO A 10 1.20 1.40 -13.50
N ILE A 11 1.72 0.64 -14.48
CA ILE A 11 3.15 0.56 -14.79
C ILE A 11 3.80 1.93 -15.06
N ALA A 12 3.02 2.87 -15.62
CA ALA A 12 3.45 4.23 -15.88
C ALA A 12 3.74 5.00 -14.58
N ASN A 13 2.93 4.79 -13.55
CA ASN A 13 3.09 5.44 -12.25
C ASN A 13 4.32 4.89 -11.52
N VAL A 14 4.50 3.56 -11.51
CA VAL A 14 5.70 2.90 -10.97
C VAL A 14 6.96 3.44 -11.64
N GLY A 15 6.98 3.48 -12.98
CA GLY A 15 8.11 4.01 -13.73
C GLY A 15 8.41 5.48 -13.44
N ARG A 16 7.38 6.31 -13.17
CA ARG A 16 7.55 7.73 -12.80
C ARG A 16 8.19 7.89 -11.43
N ILE A 17 7.76 7.12 -10.44
CA ILE A 17 8.31 7.15 -9.07
C ILE A 17 9.74 6.65 -9.07
N MET A 18 10.02 5.50 -9.70
CA MET A 18 11.39 4.98 -9.82
C MET A 18 12.34 6.01 -10.45
N LYS A 19 11.85 6.85 -11.36
CA LYS A 19 12.64 7.90 -12.02
C LYS A 19 12.99 9.08 -11.12
N GLN A 20 12.22 9.37 -10.08
CA GLN A 20 12.42 10.52 -9.20
C GLN A 20 13.72 10.43 -8.39
N ILE A 21 14.17 9.20 -8.08
CA ILE A 21 15.41 8.95 -7.32
C ILE A 21 16.64 8.74 -8.22
N LEU A 22 16.48 8.82 -9.54
CA LEU A 22 17.54 8.56 -10.52
C LEU A 22 17.95 9.84 -11.25
N PRO A 23 19.18 9.90 -11.79
CA PRO A 23 19.59 10.99 -12.66
C PRO A 23 18.65 11.15 -13.89
N PRO A 24 18.47 12.38 -14.42
CA PRO A 24 17.54 12.64 -15.52
C PRO A 24 17.78 11.74 -16.76
N THR A 25 19.04 11.44 -17.05
CA THR A 25 19.47 10.66 -18.23
C THR A 25 19.38 9.15 -18.05
N ALA A 26 19.13 8.65 -16.82
CA ALA A 26 19.06 7.22 -16.56
C ALA A 26 17.95 6.54 -17.40
N LYS A 27 18.09 5.26 -17.71
CA LYS A 27 17.02 4.49 -18.36
C LYS A 27 16.61 3.35 -17.44
N ILE A 28 15.32 3.04 -17.42
CA ILE A 28 14.77 1.91 -16.66
C ILE A 28 14.20 0.95 -17.69
N SER A 29 14.64 -0.31 -17.66
CA SER A 29 14.15 -1.35 -18.56
C SER A 29 12.67 -1.65 -18.30
N LYS A 30 12.02 -2.35 -19.23
CA LYS A 30 10.62 -2.76 -19.07
C LYS A 30 10.51 -3.75 -17.91
N GLU A 31 11.43 -4.70 -17.86
CA GLU A 31 11.49 -5.79 -16.88
C GLU A 31 11.66 -5.23 -15.46
N ALA A 32 12.55 -4.23 -15.28
CA ALA A 32 12.74 -3.60 -13.98
C ALA A 32 11.47 -2.89 -13.49
N LYS A 33 10.68 -2.29 -14.39
CA LYS A 33 9.40 -1.68 -14.00
C LYS A 33 8.37 -2.74 -13.61
N GLN A 34 8.33 -3.88 -14.30
CA GLN A 34 7.42 -4.99 -14.00
C GLN A 34 7.77 -5.62 -12.65
N THR A 35 9.05 -5.91 -12.40
CA THR A 35 9.50 -6.42 -11.10
C THR A 35 9.16 -5.45 -9.98
N MET A 36 9.41 -4.15 -10.15
CA MET A 36 9.05 -3.17 -9.12
C MET A 36 7.54 -3.01 -8.94
N GLN A 37 6.74 -3.20 -9.99
CA GLN A 37 5.29 -3.19 -9.91
C GLN A 37 4.79 -4.37 -9.06
N GLU A 38 5.30 -5.57 -9.31
CA GLU A 38 5.01 -6.77 -8.52
C GLU A 38 5.45 -6.60 -7.06
N CYS A 39 6.69 -6.16 -6.82
CA CYS A 39 7.20 -5.93 -5.47
C CYS A 39 6.41 -4.85 -4.71
N ALA A 40 5.97 -3.77 -5.39
CA ALA A 40 5.18 -2.72 -4.75
C ALA A 40 3.77 -3.21 -4.39
N THR A 41 3.14 -4.00 -5.26
CA THR A 41 1.85 -4.63 -4.96
C THR A 41 1.98 -5.60 -3.78
N GLU A 42 2.99 -6.47 -3.79
CA GLU A 42 3.24 -7.41 -2.69
C GLU A 42 3.56 -6.67 -1.38
N PHE A 43 4.34 -5.59 -1.43
CA PHE A 43 4.62 -4.76 -0.26
C PHE A 43 3.35 -4.18 0.37
N ILE A 44 2.42 -3.68 -0.46
CA ILE A 44 1.11 -3.19 0.02
C ILE A 44 0.35 -4.33 0.69
N SER A 45 0.26 -5.49 0.06
CA SER A 45 -0.40 -6.67 0.64
C SER A 45 0.23 -7.12 1.95
N PHE A 46 1.56 -7.09 2.04
CA PHE A 46 2.30 -7.51 3.23
C PHE A 46 2.07 -6.55 4.41
N VAL A 47 2.24 -5.25 4.21
CA VAL A 47 2.01 -4.23 5.25
C VAL A 47 0.55 -4.23 5.71
N THR A 48 -0.39 -4.31 4.76
CA THR A 48 -1.82 -4.33 5.10
C THR A 48 -2.23 -5.63 5.79
N GLY A 49 -1.60 -6.76 5.46
CA GLY A 49 -1.77 -8.04 6.16
C GLY A 49 -1.34 -7.95 7.62
N GLU A 50 -0.14 -7.44 7.90
CA GLU A 50 0.36 -7.25 9.26
C GLU A 50 -0.52 -6.30 10.09
N ALA A 51 -0.97 -5.20 9.47
CA ALA A 51 -1.84 -4.22 10.13
C ALA A 51 -3.23 -4.80 10.43
N SER A 52 -3.77 -5.58 9.50
CA SER A 52 -5.03 -6.33 9.67
C SER A 52 -4.90 -7.32 10.83
N ASP A 53 -3.82 -8.09 10.89
CA ASP A 53 -3.57 -9.06 11.95
C ASP A 53 -3.48 -8.41 13.33
N LYS A 54 -2.79 -7.26 13.43
CA LYS A 54 -2.78 -6.47 14.67
C LYS A 54 -4.18 -5.97 15.05
N CYS A 55 -4.89 -5.35 14.10
CA CYS A 55 -6.23 -4.84 14.31
C CYS A 55 -7.17 -5.93 14.85
N HIS A 56 -7.13 -7.13 14.25
CA HIS A 56 -7.91 -8.28 14.68
C HIS A 56 -7.50 -8.80 16.07
N LYS A 57 -6.19 -8.85 16.38
CA LYS A 57 -5.70 -9.22 17.73
C LYS A 57 -6.21 -8.26 18.81
N GLU A 58 -6.47 -7.00 18.45
CA GLU A 58 -7.06 -5.98 19.33
C GLU A 58 -8.60 -5.97 19.32
N ASN A 59 -9.26 -6.98 18.73
CA ASN A 59 -10.73 -7.07 18.60
C ASN A 59 -11.37 -5.91 17.84
N ARG A 60 -10.61 -5.22 16.98
CA ARG A 60 -11.11 -4.17 16.09
C ARG A 60 -11.41 -4.75 14.71
N LYS A 61 -12.42 -4.17 14.05
CA LYS A 61 -12.86 -4.57 12.68
C LYS A 61 -12.39 -3.61 11.60
N THR A 62 -11.75 -2.50 11.98
CA THR A 62 -11.35 -1.44 11.06
C THR A 62 -9.89 -1.11 11.34
N VAL A 63 -9.06 -1.31 10.32
CA VAL A 63 -7.65 -0.92 10.31
C VAL A 63 -7.56 0.60 10.26
N ASN A 64 -6.75 1.19 11.14
CA ASN A 64 -6.54 2.64 11.19
C ASN A 64 -5.09 3.01 10.80
N GLY A 65 -4.75 4.30 10.89
CA GLY A 65 -3.40 4.79 10.58
C GLY A 65 -2.33 4.27 11.53
N ASP A 66 -2.67 4.07 12.82
CA ASP A 66 -1.74 3.59 13.85
C ASP A 66 -1.34 2.12 13.62
N ASP A 67 -2.25 1.31 13.10
CA ASP A 67 -1.95 -0.06 12.69
C ASP A 67 -0.90 -0.10 11.59
N ILE A 68 -1.05 0.75 10.58
CA ILE A 68 -0.09 0.86 9.48
C ILE A 68 1.26 1.38 9.98
N CYS A 69 1.27 2.43 10.81
CA CYS A 69 2.50 2.93 11.42
C CYS A 69 3.20 1.83 12.24
N TRP A 70 2.45 1.09 13.05
CA TRP A 70 3.00 -0.01 13.81
C TRP A 70 3.56 -1.12 12.91
N SER A 71 2.85 -1.49 11.84
CA SER A 71 3.33 -2.52 10.91
C SER A 71 4.61 -2.07 10.22
N LEU A 72 4.70 -0.83 9.75
CA LEU A 72 5.92 -0.28 9.16
C LEU A 72 7.09 -0.34 10.14
N SER A 73 6.88 0.12 11.38
CA SER A 73 7.90 0.03 12.43
C SER A 73 8.31 -1.41 12.75
N SER A 74 7.35 -2.32 12.87
CA SER A 74 7.60 -3.74 13.18
C SER A 74 8.37 -4.46 12.06
N LEU A 75 8.22 -3.98 10.83
CA LEU A 75 8.95 -4.46 9.65
C LEU A 75 10.31 -3.78 9.43
N GLY A 76 10.70 -2.85 10.31
CA GLY A 76 11.98 -2.13 10.24
C GLY A 76 11.98 -0.90 9.34
N PHE A 77 10.81 -0.35 9.02
CA PHE A 77 10.61 0.87 8.22
C PHE A 77 10.32 2.11 9.08
N ASP A 78 10.93 2.20 10.27
CA ASP A 78 10.67 3.29 11.25
C ASP A 78 10.87 4.70 10.68
N ASN A 79 11.82 4.88 9.76
CA ASN A 79 12.06 6.17 9.11
C ASN A 79 10.84 6.69 8.31
N TYR A 80 9.89 5.82 7.95
CA TYR A 80 8.66 6.19 7.25
C TYR A 80 7.50 6.53 8.20
N THR A 81 7.66 6.31 9.51
CA THR A 81 6.65 6.61 10.53
C THR A 81 6.96 7.92 11.27
N GLU A 82 8.24 8.29 11.36
CA GLU A 82 8.70 9.53 12.03
C GLU A 82 8.35 10.82 11.26
N ASP A 83 8.35 10.81 9.93
CA ASP A 83 8.12 12.01 9.09
C ASP A 83 6.64 12.44 9.01
N ARG A 84 5.71 11.62 9.54
CA ARG A 84 4.26 11.90 9.50
C ARG A 84 3.77 12.90 10.55
N GLY A 85 4.66 13.46 11.38
CA GLY A 85 4.32 14.51 12.35
C GLY A 85 3.82 15.83 11.74
N GLN A 86 3.85 16.02 10.41
CA GLN A 86 3.43 17.28 9.76
C GLN A 86 2.34 17.16 8.67
N GLU A 87 1.88 15.95 8.28
CA GLU A 87 0.97 15.74 7.12
C GLU A 87 -0.35 14.98 7.43
N ASP A 88 -0.77 14.94 8.69
CA ASP A 88 -1.83 14.06 9.21
C ASP A 88 -3.24 14.20 8.57
N HIS A 89 -3.57 15.28 7.86
CA HIS A 89 -4.95 15.51 7.41
C HIS A 89 -5.31 14.90 6.03
N GLY A 90 -4.33 14.60 5.17
CA GLY A 90 -4.61 14.16 3.79
C GLY A 90 -4.67 12.63 3.61
N LEU A 91 -3.83 11.90 4.34
CA LEU A 91 -3.67 10.44 4.19
C LEU A 91 -4.83 9.65 4.79
N SER A 92 -5.44 10.15 5.88
CA SER A 92 -6.63 9.58 6.51
C SER A 92 -7.78 9.40 5.50
N VAL A 93 -8.04 10.42 4.68
CA VAL A 93 -9.12 10.41 3.68
C VAL A 93 -8.85 9.39 2.57
N SER A 94 -7.59 9.29 2.12
CA SER A 94 -7.20 8.34 1.06
C SER A 94 -7.26 6.88 1.51
N MET A 95 -6.84 6.59 2.75
CA MET A 95 -6.98 5.25 3.35
C MET A 95 -8.44 4.89 3.65
N GLN A 96 -9.26 5.85 4.08
CA GLN A 96 -10.71 5.62 4.24
C GLN A 96 -11.37 5.27 2.90
N GLN A 97 -11.00 5.91 1.80
CA GLN A 97 -11.51 5.56 0.47
C GLN A 97 -11.06 4.16 0.01
N LEU A 98 -9.81 3.78 0.26
CA LEU A 98 -9.30 2.43 -0.07
C LEU A 98 -9.96 1.34 0.78
N SER A 99 -10.13 1.57 2.09
CA SER A 99 -10.82 0.64 2.99
C SER A 99 -12.32 0.52 2.66
N SER A 100 -12.96 1.62 2.27
CA SER A 100 -14.35 1.61 1.80
C SER A 100 -14.47 0.81 0.50
N SER A 101 -13.51 0.97 -0.42
CA SER A 101 -13.48 0.20 -1.68
C SER A 101 -13.20 -1.29 -1.50
N ALA A 102 -12.46 -1.69 -0.45
CA ALA A 102 -12.25 -3.09 -0.11
C ALA A 102 -13.45 -3.71 0.63
N ALA A 103 -14.19 -2.93 1.42
CA ALA A 103 -15.35 -3.41 2.17
C ALA A 103 -16.60 -3.67 1.32
N ILE A 104 -16.73 -3.02 0.15
CA ILE A 104 -17.86 -3.27 -0.77
C ILE A 104 -17.77 -4.61 -1.50
N ASP A 105 -16.56 -5.16 -1.71
CA ASP A 105 -16.36 -6.43 -2.43
C ASP A 105 -16.84 -7.64 -1.60
N SER A 106 -16.62 -7.62 -0.27
CA SER A 106 -17.04 -8.71 0.62
C SER A 106 -18.56 -8.78 0.89
N SER A 107 -19.34 -7.79 0.44
CA SER A 107 -20.80 -7.77 0.63
C SER A 107 -21.59 -8.30 -0.57
N GLN A 108 -20.95 -8.63 -1.69
CA GLN A 108 -21.63 -9.15 -2.89
C GLN A 108 -21.38 -10.65 -3.19
N GLU A 109 -20.57 -11.36 -2.40
CA GLU A 109 -20.39 -12.83 -2.56
C GLU A 109 -21.35 -13.70 -1.72
N LEU A 110 -22.35 -13.11 -1.08
CA LEU A 110 -23.46 -13.84 -0.45
C LEU A 110 -24.77 -13.52 -1.16
N HIS A 111 -24.97 -14.09 -2.36
CA HIS A 111 -26.28 -14.48 -2.92
C HIS A 111 -26.08 -15.48 -4.07
#